data_AF-A0A1G2BNU3-F1
#
_entry.id   AF-A0A1G2BNU3-F1
#
_cell.length_a   1.000
_cell.length_b   1.000
_cell.length_c   1.000
_cell.angle_alpha   90.00
_cell.angle_beta   90.00
_cell.angle_gamma   90.00
#
_symmetry.space_group_name_H-M   'P 1'
#
loop_
_entity.id
_entity.type
_entity.pdbx_description
1 polymer ?
#
loop_
_entity_poly.entity_id
_entity_poly.type
_entity_poly.pdbx_seq_one_letter_code
_entity_poly.pdbx_strand_id
1 'polypeptide(L)'
;MFDPSQEIYVFHVGGMHCKACALLIEEIFTALPNVESTRVSLATHQVSVTGDFVGSPEEIAEELTKLVQSHSYTISVEKKTHRAGWGDFTYATPIAAAIILAFLLLQKAGLTSLITSSNVSYGTAFVIGLIASVSSCLAIVGGLVLSLSASSAKEGGTWRSQALFHIGRLGGFFVLGGTVGLLGNSLHLGLTANVVLGGVVALVMLILGINLLDIFHFTKRLQLTLPARFSKHIVRGSRHDHYLAPLLVGIGTFFLPCGFTQSMQLYALSTGSFMQGALTMTVFALGTFPVLALLSFGTLNIAHKPWKGIFFKIAGIIVIALALLNLANALATAGIINPLFNF
;
A
#
# COMPACT_ATOMS: atom_id res chain seq x y z
N MET A 1 -16.80 -35.21 -26.71
CA MET A 1 -15.82 -36.12 -27.31
C MET A 1 -14.47 -35.54 -26.92
N PHE A 2 -13.81 -36.11 -25.92
CA PHE A 2 -12.49 -35.67 -25.46
C PHE A 2 -11.44 -36.38 -26.31
N ASP A 3 -10.60 -35.62 -27.01
CA ASP A 3 -9.51 -36.14 -27.83
C ASP A 3 -8.33 -36.57 -26.92
N PRO A 4 -7.83 -37.82 -26.98
CA PRO A 4 -6.82 -38.34 -26.04
C PRO A 4 -5.39 -37.81 -26.23
N SER A 5 -5.13 -36.91 -27.18
CA SER A 5 -3.76 -36.45 -27.52
C SER A 5 -3.38 -35.06 -27.02
N GLN A 6 -4.06 -34.52 -26.00
CA GLN A 6 -3.78 -33.18 -25.50
C GLN A 6 -2.99 -33.21 -24.19
N GLU A 7 -1.73 -32.79 -24.26
CA GLU A 7 -0.88 -32.68 -23.08
C GLU A 7 -1.31 -31.47 -22.23
N ILE A 8 -1.45 -31.73 -20.92
CA ILE A 8 -1.72 -30.68 -19.94
C ILE A 8 -0.39 -30.29 -19.32
N TYR A 9 0.05 -29.07 -19.58
CA TYR A 9 1.25 -28.52 -18.96
C TYR A 9 0.87 -27.73 -17.71
N VAL A 10 1.57 -28.00 -16.60
CA VAL A 10 1.40 -27.26 -15.34
C VAL A 10 2.67 -26.50 -15.05
N PHE A 11 2.58 -25.17 -15.01
CA PHE A 11 3.69 -24.29 -14.70
C PHE A 11 3.44 -23.50 -13.42
N HIS A 12 4.51 -23.05 -12.79
CA HIS A 12 4.49 -22.12 -11.67
C HIS A 12 4.56 -20.68 -12.16
N VAL A 13 3.76 -19.81 -11.55
CA VAL A 13 3.70 -18.39 -11.89
C VAL A 13 4.30 -17.56 -10.77
N GLY A 14 5.35 -16.81 -11.09
CA GLY A 14 5.95 -15.78 -10.24
C GLY A 14 5.26 -14.43 -10.41
N GLY A 15 5.09 -13.69 -9.30
CA GLY A 15 4.56 -12.33 -9.29
C GLY A 15 3.03 -12.20 -9.14
N MET A 16 2.28 -13.31 -9.06
CA MET A 16 0.84 -13.25 -8.79
C MET A 16 0.55 -12.88 -7.33
N HIS A 17 -0.27 -11.84 -7.15
CA HIS A 17 -0.69 -11.37 -5.82
C HIS A 17 -2.20 -11.20 -5.68
N CYS A 18 -2.96 -11.31 -6.78
CA CYS A 18 -4.35 -10.92 -6.81
C CYS A 18 -5.18 -11.77 -7.75
N LYS A 19 -6.50 -11.81 -7.54
CA LYS A 19 -7.42 -12.57 -8.41
C LYS A 19 -7.52 -11.98 -9.82
N ALA A 20 -7.37 -10.65 -9.95
CA ALA A 20 -7.25 -9.97 -11.24
C ALA A 20 -5.98 -10.42 -12.01
N CYS A 21 -4.90 -10.69 -11.29
CA CYS A 21 -3.64 -11.17 -11.84
C CYS A 21 -3.82 -12.55 -12.48
N ALA A 22 -4.56 -13.44 -11.82
CA ALA A 22 -4.92 -14.75 -12.36
C ALA A 22 -5.81 -14.64 -13.60
N LEU A 23 -6.84 -13.78 -13.58
CA LEU A 23 -7.73 -13.56 -14.72
C LEU A 23 -7.00 -12.98 -15.94
N LEU A 24 -6.06 -12.05 -15.71
CA LEU A 24 -5.25 -11.47 -16.77
C LEU A 24 -4.40 -12.53 -17.48
N ILE A 25 -3.75 -13.40 -16.71
CA ILE A 25 -2.93 -14.49 -17.27
C ILE A 25 -3.80 -15.52 -18.00
N GLU A 26 -4.96 -15.89 -17.44
CA GLU A 26 -5.93 -16.76 -18.14
C GLU A 26 -6.33 -16.15 -19.47
N GLU A 27 -6.62 -14.85 -19.52
CA GLU A 27 -7.07 -14.18 -20.74
C GLU A 27 -5.96 -14.09 -21.79
N ILE A 28 -4.72 -13.77 -21.39
CA ILE A 28 -3.57 -13.70 -22.31
C ILE A 28 -3.30 -15.07 -22.94
N PHE A 29 -3.30 -16.13 -22.15
CA PHE A 29 -2.98 -17.48 -22.65
C PHE A 29 -4.13 -18.10 -23.42
N THR A 30 -5.39 -17.87 -23.03
CA THR A 30 -6.56 -18.36 -23.80
C THR A 30 -6.67 -17.69 -25.17
N ALA A 31 -6.07 -16.51 -25.37
CA ALA A 31 -6.05 -15.83 -26.66
C ALA A 31 -5.00 -16.40 -27.64
N LEU A 32 -4.14 -17.32 -27.20
CA LEU A 32 -3.13 -17.92 -28.06
C LEU A 32 -3.74 -18.95 -29.00
N PRO A 33 -3.35 -18.96 -30.29
CA PRO A 33 -3.96 -19.84 -31.28
C PRO A 33 -3.68 -21.33 -31.04
N ASN A 34 -2.61 -21.64 -30.30
CA ASN A 34 -2.19 -22.99 -29.95
C ASN A 34 -2.69 -23.45 -28.57
N VAL A 35 -3.52 -22.65 -27.89
CA VAL A 35 -4.08 -22.96 -26.56
C VAL A 35 -5.58 -23.24 -26.67
N GLU A 36 -6.00 -24.41 -26.20
CA GLU A 36 -7.41 -24.78 -26.13
C GLU A 36 -8.05 -24.30 -24.82
N SER A 37 -7.34 -24.45 -23.70
CA SER A 37 -7.84 -23.97 -22.41
C SER A 37 -6.72 -23.57 -21.46
N THR A 38 -6.98 -22.54 -20.66
CA THR A 38 -6.10 -22.11 -19.57
C THR A 38 -6.88 -22.05 -18.27
N ARG A 39 -6.29 -22.54 -17.18
CA ARG A 39 -6.75 -22.26 -15.82
C ARG A 39 -5.61 -21.75 -14.94
N VAL A 40 -5.84 -20.68 -14.20
CA VAL A 40 -4.87 -20.12 -13.27
C VAL A 40 -5.41 -20.20 -11.85
N SER A 41 -4.61 -20.80 -10.97
CA SER A 41 -4.93 -20.92 -9.54
C SER A 41 -4.05 -19.97 -8.72
N LEU A 42 -4.69 -18.94 -8.15
CA LEU A 42 -4.03 -18.06 -7.18
C LEU A 42 -3.63 -18.82 -5.91
N ALA A 43 -4.38 -19.85 -5.52
CA ALA A 43 -4.12 -20.60 -4.29
C ALA A 43 -2.83 -21.42 -4.36
N THR A 44 -2.52 -21.97 -5.55
CA THR A 44 -1.33 -22.81 -5.78
C THR A 44 -0.22 -22.07 -6.52
N HIS A 45 -0.46 -20.84 -6.98
CA HIS A 45 0.42 -20.08 -7.88
C HIS A 45 0.83 -20.88 -9.12
N GLN A 46 -0.14 -21.55 -9.73
CA GLN A 46 0.08 -22.38 -10.91
C GLN A 46 -0.86 -21.98 -12.04
N VAL A 47 -0.39 -22.21 -13.26
CA VAL A 47 -1.17 -22.14 -14.48
C VAL A 47 -1.15 -23.52 -15.14
N SER A 48 -2.33 -24.00 -15.51
CA SER A 48 -2.53 -25.21 -16.29
C SER A 48 -2.94 -24.77 -17.69
N VAL A 49 -2.14 -25.13 -18.68
CA VAL A 49 -2.39 -24.82 -20.09
C VAL A 49 -2.55 -26.12 -20.85
N THR A 50 -3.63 -26.24 -21.60
CA THR A 50 -3.92 -27.35 -22.51
C THR A 50 -3.87 -26.82 -23.92
N GLY A 51 -3.05 -27.44 -24.77
CA GLY A 51 -2.83 -26.96 -26.12
C GLY A 51 -1.78 -27.80 -26.85
N ASP A 52 -1.53 -27.43 -28.10
CA ASP A 52 -0.52 -28.06 -28.93
C ASP A 52 0.77 -27.23 -28.84
N PHE A 53 1.74 -27.75 -28.10
CA PHE A 53 3.02 -27.09 -27.86
C PHE A 53 4.15 -27.95 -28.39
N VAL A 54 5.12 -27.31 -29.06
CA VAL A 54 6.31 -27.96 -29.58
C VAL A 54 7.51 -27.52 -28.77
N GLY A 55 8.15 -28.47 -28.07
CA GLY A 55 9.36 -28.23 -27.30
C GLY A 55 9.33 -28.85 -25.91
N SER A 56 10.41 -28.69 -25.18
CA SER A 56 10.50 -29.06 -23.77
C SER A 56 9.62 -28.15 -22.90
N PRO A 57 9.16 -28.61 -21.71
CA PRO A 57 8.43 -27.78 -20.75
C PRO A 57 9.17 -26.47 -20.41
N GLU A 58 10.51 -26.47 -20.42
CA GLU A 58 11.34 -25.30 -20.19
C GLU A 58 11.24 -24.26 -21.32
N GLU A 59 11.27 -24.71 -22.58
CA GLU A 59 11.13 -23.85 -23.76
C GLU A 59 9.72 -23.23 -23.82
N ILE A 60 8.70 -24.04 -23.53
CA ILE A 60 7.30 -23.59 -23.43
C ILE A 60 7.16 -22.54 -22.32
N ALA A 61 7.75 -22.78 -21.15
CA ALA A 61 7.73 -21.82 -20.04
C ALA A 61 8.44 -20.51 -20.40
N GLU A 62 9.53 -20.55 -21.18
CA GLU A 62 10.23 -19.34 -21.65
C GLU A 62 9.39 -18.55 -22.64
N GLU A 63 8.74 -19.21 -23.59
CA GLU A 63 7.85 -18.58 -24.56
C GLU A 63 6.64 -17.92 -23.89
N LEU A 64 5.96 -18.65 -22.99
CA LEU A 64 4.87 -18.11 -22.19
C LEU A 64 5.34 -16.96 -21.30
N THR A 65 6.56 -17.03 -20.76
CA THR A 65 7.15 -15.92 -19.99
C THR A 65 7.27 -14.66 -20.83
N LYS A 66 7.73 -14.74 -22.08
CA LYS A 66 7.88 -13.56 -22.96
C LYS A 66 6.56 -12.80 -23.13
N LEU A 67 5.43 -13.50 -23.16
CA LEU A 67 4.09 -12.91 -23.30
C LEU A 67 3.62 -12.15 -22.05
N VAL A 68 4.01 -12.61 -20.86
CA VAL A 68 3.58 -12.02 -19.58
C VAL A 68 4.67 -11.20 -18.89
N GLN A 69 5.88 -11.16 -19.45
CA GLN A 69 7.03 -10.43 -18.91
C GLN A 69 6.77 -8.93 -18.84
N SER A 70 6.02 -8.37 -19.79
CA SER A 70 5.54 -6.97 -19.78
C SER A 70 4.71 -6.65 -18.52
N HIS A 71 4.04 -7.65 -17.97
CA HIS A 71 3.23 -7.56 -16.75
C HIS A 71 3.99 -8.02 -15.49
N SER A 72 5.31 -8.27 -15.59
CA SER A 72 6.18 -8.72 -14.48
C SER A 72 5.91 -10.14 -13.98
N TYR A 73 5.20 -10.95 -14.74
CA TYR A 73 5.03 -12.35 -14.39
C TYR A 73 6.14 -13.20 -15.01
N THR A 74 6.44 -14.33 -14.37
CA THR A 74 7.38 -15.32 -14.88
C THR A 74 6.75 -16.69 -14.80
N ILE A 75 6.88 -17.47 -15.86
CA ILE A 75 6.42 -18.86 -15.91
C ILE A 75 7.64 -19.75 -15.75
N SER A 76 7.57 -20.73 -14.86
CA SER A 76 8.67 -21.67 -14.66
C SER A 76 8.16 -23.08 -14.39
N VAL A 77 8.90 -24.08 -14.88
CA VAL A 77 8.63 -25.51 -14.64
C VAL A 77 8.82 -25.82 -13.15
N GLU A 78 9.93 -25.34 -12.59
CA GLU A 78 10.21 -25.49 -11.16
C GLU A 78 9.56 -24.37 -10.34
N LYS A 79 9.10 -24.71 -9.14
CA LYS A 79 8.68 -23.69 -8.16
C LYS A 79 9.88 -22.88 -7.71
N LYS A 80 10.03 -21.65 -8.21
CA LYS A 80 10.99 -20.70 -7.63
C LYS A 80 10.62 -20.41 -6.18
N THR A 81 11.33 -21.02 -5.24
CA THR A 81 11.15 -20.74 -3.81
C THR A 81 11.71 -19.35 -3.51
N HIS A 82 10.83 -18.41 -3.16
CA HIS A 82 11.25 -17.13 -2.63
C HIS A 82 11.95 -17.36 -1.27
N ARG A 83 13.28 -17.28 -1.24
CA ARG A 83 14.03 -17.31 0.02
C ARG A 83 13.78 -15.97 0.71
N ALA A 84 13.15 -16.00 1.89
CA ALA A 84 13.00 -14.81 2.71
C ALA A 84 14.38 -14.16 2.90
N GLY A 85 14.50 -12.86 2.59
CA GLY A 85 15.76 -12.13 2.67
C GLY A 85 16.16 -11.83 4.12
N TRP A 86 16.35 -12.86 4.95
CA TRP A 86 16.73 -12.70 6.35
C TRP A 86 18.00 -11.86 6.54
N GLY A 87 18.89 -11.84 5.54
CA GLY A 87 20.07 -10.97 5.51
C GLY A 87 19.75 -9.48 5.67
N ASP A 88 18.61 -9.00 5.16
CA ASP A 88 18.27 -7.58 5.26
C ASP A 88 17.84 -7.17 6.69
N PHE A 89 17.39 -8.11 7.52
CA PHE A 89 16.99 -7.82 8.92
C PHE A 89 18.17 -7.38 9.79
N THR A 90 19.39 -7.80 9.43
CA THR A 90 20.61 -7.42 10.13
C THR A 90 20.81 -5.90 10.11
N TYR A 91 20.46 -5.24 9.00
CA TYR A 91 20.51 -3.78 8.86
C TYR A 91 19.19 -3.09 9.20
N ALA A 92 18.06 -3.69 8.82
CA ALA A 92 16.75 -3.06 9.01
C ALA A 92 16.38 -2.89 10.49
N THR A 93 16.65 -3.90 11.32
CA THR A 93 16.30 -3.89 12.75
C THR A 93 16.98 -2.77 13.54
N PRO A 94 18.32 -2.58 13.48
CA PRO A 94 18.97 -1.50 14.24
C PRO A 94 18.56 -0.11 13.75
N ILE A 95 18.36 0.07 12.43
CA ILE A 95 17.90 1.36 11.88
C ILE A 95 16.48 1.67 12.36
N ALA A 96 15.57 0.69 12.28
CA ALA A 96 14.20 0.86 12.76
C ALA A 96 14.18 1.12 14.28
N ALA A 97 14.98 0.41 15.07
CA ALA A 97 15.11 0.62 16.50
C ALA A 97 15.62 2.03 16.83
N ALA A 98 16.62 2.53 16.10
CA ALA A 98 17.13 3.89 16.26
C ALA A 98 16.06 4.95 15.94
N ILE A 99 15.28 4.76 14.87
CA ILE A 99 14.17 5.66 14.50
C ILE A 99 13.08 5.63 15.58
N ILE A 100 12.70 4.45 16.06
CA ILE A 100 11.71 4.29 17.13
C ILE A 100 12.20 4.95 18.42
N LEU A 101 13.46 4.71 18.81
CA LEU A 101 14.07 5.33 19.99
C LEU A 101 14.07 6.86 19.86
N ALA A 102 14.49 7.40 18.71
CA ALA A 102 14.48 8.84 18.45
C ALA A 102 13.06 9.41 18.54
N PHE A 103 12.07 8.72 17.98
CA PHE A 103 10.66 9.10 18.10
C PHE A 103 10.19 9.13 19.56
N LEU A 104 10.50 8.09 20.35
CA LEU A 104 10.15 8.02 21.77
C LEU A 104 10.84 9.11 22.60
N LEU A 105 12.11 9.44 22.28
CA LEU A 105 12.85 10.52 22.92
C LEU A 105 12.24 11.89 22.60
N LEU A 106 11.86 12.12 21.33
CA LEU A 106 11.17 13.35 20.92
C LEU A 106 9.82 13.51 21.60
N GLN A 107 9.08 12.40 21.78
CA GLN A 107 7.83 12.41 22.54
C GLN A 107 8.06 12.77 24.02
N LYS A 108 9.06 12.16 24.67
CA LYS A 108 9.43 12.50 26.06
C LYS A 108 9.94 13.92 26.23
N ALA A 109 10.58 14.49 25.20
CA ALA A 109 11.05 15.87 25.20
C ALA A 109 9.92 16.91 25.06
N GLY A 110 8.65 16.49 24.99
CA GLY A 110 7.50 17.40 25.02
C GLY A 110 7.16 18.03 23.67
N LEU A 111 7.75 17.57 22.56
CA LEU A 111 7.42 18.07 21.21
C LEU A 111 5.95 17.79 20.84
N THR A 112 5.31 16.82 21.50
CA THR A 112 3.88 16.51 21.38
C THR A 112 2.99 17.69 21.75
N SER A 113 3.39 18.53 22.73
CA SER A 113 2.62 19.70 23.16
C SER A 113 2.41 20.75 22.07
N LEU A 114 3.33 20.85 21.10
CA LEU A 114 3.17 21.72 19.94
C LEU A 114 2.11 21.19 18.95
N ILE A 115 1.92 19.87 18.91
CA ILE A 115 0.98 19.17 18.03
C ILE A 115 -0.44 19.16 18.63
N THR A 116 -0.57 19.21 19.96
CA THR A 116 -1.87 19.21 20.68
C THR A 116 -2.43 20.62 20.95
N SER A 117 -1.85 21.66 20.38
CA SER A 117 -2.32 23.04 20.56
C SER A 117 -3.71 23.23 19.95
N SER A 118 -4.61 23.91 20.69
CA SER A 118 -6.04 24.06 20.36
C SER A 118 -6.32 24.89 19.10
N ASN A 119 -5.32 25.60 18.58
CA ASN A 119 -5.40 26.32 17.31
C ASN A 119 -4.17 26.01 16.45
N VAL A 120 -4.25 24.93 15.67
CA VAL A 120 -3.24 24.59 14.66
C VAL A 120 -3.37 25.56 13.48
N SER A 121 -2.44 26.50 13.37
CA SER A 121 -2.39 27.39 12.20
C SER A 121 -2.11 26.60 10.91
N TYR A 122 -2.48 27.14 9.74
CA TYR A 122 -2.12 26.53 8.46
C TYR A 122 -0.60 26.36 8.29
N GLY A 123 0.21 27.29 8.81
CA GLY A 123 1.67 27.14 8.83
C GLY A 123 2.12 25.92 9.64
N THR A 124 1.51 25.69 10.80
CA THR A 124 1.75 24.51 11.64
C THR A 124 1.34 23.23 10.91
N ALA A 125 0.17 23.21 10.25
CA ALA A 125 -0.28 22.06 9.46
C ALA A 125 0.70 21.72 8.32
N PHE A 126 1.25 22.74 7.64
CA PHE A 126 2.26 22.57 6.60
C PHE A 126 3.55 21.96 7.16
N VAL A 127 4.07 22.48 8.28
CA VAL A 127 5.28 21.97 8.93
C VAL A 127 5.09 20.53 9.42
N ILE A 128 3.92 20.23 10.00
CA ILE A 128 3.56 18.86 10.39
C ILE A 128 3.53 17.95 9.16
N GLY A 129 3.01 18.42 8.02
CA GLY A 129 3.08 17.72 6.73
C GLY A 129 4.50 17.45 6.28
N LEU A 130 5.40 18.43 6.38
CA LEU A 130 6.80 18.26 6.02
C LEU A 130 7.48 17.20 6.90
N ILE A 131 7.28 17.26 8.22
CA ILE A 131 7.81 16.27 9.18
C ILE A 131 7.23 14.89 8.89
N ALA A 132 5.92 14.80 8.64
CA ALA A 132 5.25 13.54 8.32
C ALA A 132 5.85 12.88 7.08
N SER A 133 6.23 13.68 6.08
CA SER A 133 6.81 13.21 4.82
C SER A 133 8.22 12.65 4.91
N VAL A 134 8.94 12.90 6.01
CA VAL A 134 10.26 12.31 6.30
C VAL A 134 10.21 11.27 7.43
N SER A 135 9.02 10.99 7.96
CA SER A 135 8.79 10.09 9.09
C SER A 135 8.14 8.77 8.64
N SER A 136 7.32 8.14 9.48
CA SER A 136 6.64 6.88 9.20
C SER A 136 5.64 6.95 8.03
N CYS A 137 5.06 8.12 7.73
CA CYS A 137 4.18 8.24 6.56
C CYS A 137 4.96 8.06 5.23
N LEU A 138 6.28 8.33 5.21
CA LEU A 138 7.13 8.08 4.04
C LEU A 138 7.25 6.60 3.71
N ALA A 139 7.32 5.74 4.74
CA ALA A 139 7.41 4.30 4.57
C ALA A 139 6.20 3.74 3.81
N ILE A 140 4.99 4.19 4.15
CA ILE A 140 3.76 3.73 3.50
C ILE A 140 3.53 4.49 2.19
N VAL A 141 3.43 5.83 2.24
CA VAL A 141 3.05 6.65 1.08
C VAL A 141 4.17 6.70 0.05
N GLY A 142 5.43 6.78 0.50
CA GLY A 142 6.60 6.69 -0.39
C GLY A 142 6.75 5.29 -1.01
N GLY A 143 6.49 4.21 -0.26
CA GLY A 143 6.45 2.86 -0.80
C GLY A 143 5.38 2.68 -1.89
N LEU A 144 4.20 3.28 -1.68
CA LEU A 144 3.10 3.30 -2.65
C LEU A 144 3.45 4.11 -3.91
N VAL A 145 4.02 5.31 -3.75
CA VAL A 145 4.51 6.15 -4.85
C VAL A 145 5.56 5.42 -5.68
N LEU A 146 6.53 4.77 -5.03
CA LEU A 146 7.58 3.99 -5.70
C LEU A 146 7.00 2.77 -6.44
N SER A 147 6.00 2.10 -5.86
CA SER A 147 5.29 1.00 -6.52
C SER A 147 4.54 1.47 -7.77
N LEU A 148 3.87 2.62 -7.70
CA LEU A 148 3.19 3.25 -8.84
C LEU A 148 4.20 3.67 -9.92
N SER A 149 5.36 4.21 -9.55
CA SER A 149 6.45 4.53 -10.49
C SER A 149 6.96 3.27 -11.20
N ALA A 150 7.18 2.18 -10.46
CA ALA A 150 7.66 0.93 -11.03
C ALA A 150 6.64 0.27 -11.98
N SER A 151 5.35 0.44 -11.73
CA SER A 151 4.28 0.00 -12.64
C SER A 151 4.20 0.89 -13.88
N SER A 152 4.21 2.22 -13.70
CA SER A 152 4.00 3.19 -14.78
C SER A 152 5.21 3.34 -15.71
N ALA A 153 6.42 3.00 -15.23
CA ALA A 153 7.63 2.95 -16.05
C ALA A 153 7.58 1.87 -17.14
N LYS A 154 6.83 0.78 -16.92
CA LYS A 154 6.64 -0.30 -17.90
C LYS A 154 5.72 0.09 -19.04
N GLU A 155 4.84 1.07 -18.79
CA GLU A 155 3.83 1.57 -19.73
C GLU A 155 4.25 2.91 -20.38
N GLY A 156 5.47 3.39 -20.14
CA GLY A 156 6.01 4.63 -20.72
C GLY A 156 5.39 5.93 -20.18
N GLY A 157 4.58 5.86 -19.11
CA GLY A 157 3.71 6.95 -18.65
C GLY A 157 4.00 7.48 -17.23
N THR A 158 5.27 7.53 -16.81
CA THR A 158 5.68 7.84 -15.41
C THR A 158 5.15 9.18 -14.88
N TRP A 159 5.28 10.27 -15.63
CA TRP A 159 4.93 11.60 -15.10
C TRP A 159 3.41 11.81 -14.92
N ARG A 160 2.59 11.29 -15.85
CA ARG A 160 1.12 11.47 -15.82
C ARG A 160 0.51 10.72 -14.65
N SER A 161 0.91 9.47 -14.45
CA SER A 161 0.48 8.64 -13.32
C SER A 161 0.81 9.30 -11.98
N GLN A 162 2.03 9.82 -11.85
CA GLN A 162 2.45 10.52 -10.63
C GLN A 162 1.73 11.86 -10.42
N ALA A 163 1.49 12.63 -11.48
CA ALA A 163 0.70 13.85 -11.40
C ALA A 163 -0.73 13.57 -10.94
N LEU A 164 -1.37 12.55 -11.50
CA LEU A 164 -2.72 12.12 -11.12
C LEU A 164 -2.79 11.64 -9.68
N PHE A 165 -1.77 10.92 -9.20
CA PHE A 165 -1.67 10.53 -7.78
C PHE A 165 -1.67 11.76 -6.86
N HIS A 166 -0.83 12.77 -7.14
CA HIS A 166 -0.76 13.98 -6.30
C HIS A 166 -2.01 14.85 -6.41
N ILE A 167 -2.60 14.98 -7.60
CA ILE A 167 -3.88 15.68 -7.80
C ILE A 167 -4.98 14.99 -7.01
N GLY A 168 -5.09 13.66 -7.13
CA GLY A 168 -6.06 12.87 -6.40
C GLY A 168 -5.87 13.01 -4.89
N ARG A 169 -4.63 13.04 -4.43
CA ARG A 169 -4.33 13.27 -3.01
C ARG A 169 -4.72 14.67 -2.53
N LEU A 170 -4.33 15.72 -3.23
CA LEU A 170 -4.66 17.10 -2.82
C LEU A 170 -6.17 17.36 -2.85
N GLY A 171 -6.83 16.94 -3.93
CA GLY A 171 -8.28 17.04 -4.07
C GLY A 171 -9.03 16.16 -3.07
N GLY A 172 -8.55 14.94 -2.86
CA GLY A 172 -9.10 14.01 -1.87
C GLY A 172 -8.98 14.55 -0.45
N PHE A 173 -7.83 15.11 -0.06
CA PHE A 173 -7.64 15.71 1.26
C PHE A 173 -8.49 16.96 1.45
N PHE A 174 -8.70 17.76 0.40
CA PHE A 174 -9.62 18.89 0.45
C PHE A 174 -11.06 18.43 0.71
N VAL A 175 -11.58 17.54 -0.15
CA VAL A 175 -12.97 17.09 -0.06
C VAL A 175 -13.20 16.29 1.22
N LEU A 176 -12.40 15.24 1.46
CA LEU A 176 -12.56 14.37 2.63
C LEU A 176 -12.26 15.13 3.93
N GLY A 177 -11.25 15.98 3.96
CA GLY A 177 -10.96 16.85 5.10
C GLY A 177 -12.11 17.79 5.42
N GLY A 178 -12.72 18.39 4.39
CA GLY A 178 -13.92 19.21 4.57
C GLY A 178 -15.12 18.41 5.04
N THR A 179 -15.35 17.21 4.51
CA THR A 179 -16.43 16.34 4.99
C THR A 179 -16.24 15.98 6.46
N VAL A 180 -15.02 15.62 6.88
CA VAL A 180 -14.71 15.35 8.29
C VAL A 180 -14.91 16.61 9.14
N GLY A 181 -14.50 17.78 8.66
CA GLY A 181 -14.73 19.04 9.37
C GLY A 181 -16.22 19.36 9.57
N LEU A 182 -17.06 19.19 8.55
CA LEU A 182 -18.52 19.33 8.67
C LEU A 182 -19.11 18.37 9.69
N LEU A 183 -18.67 17.11 9.62
CA LEU A 183 -19.14 16.04 10.49
C LEU A 183 -18.81 16.35 11.96
N GLY A 184 -17.76 17.12 12.23
CA GLY A 184 -17.36 17.59 13.55
C GLY A 184 -18.45 18.22 14.40
N ASN A 185 -19.39 18.92 13.78
CA ASN A 185 -20.51 19.57 14.49
C ASN A 185 -21.63 18.59 14.89
N SER A 186 -21.58 17.35 14.38
CA SER A 186 -22.63 16.33 14.54
C SER A 186 -22.13 15.02 15.15
N LEU A 187 -20.82 14.78 15.13
CA LEU A 187 -20.20 13.53 15.58
C LEU A 187 -19.50 13.73 16.91
N HIS A 188 -20.24 13.46 17.99
CA HIS A 188 -19.65 13.06 19.26
C HIS A 188 -19.47 11.55 19.25
N LEU A 189 -18.32 11.07 18.76
CA LEU A 189 -18.01 9.64 18.82
C LEU A 189 -17.90 9.21 20.29
N GLY A 190 -18.80 8.31 20.71
CA GLY A 190 -18.73 7.72 22.03
C GLY A 190 -17.45 6.90 22.24
N LEU A 191 -17.10 6.67 23.50
CA LEU A 191 -15.90 5.91 23.88
C LEU A 191 -15.77 4.58 23.12
N THR A 192 -16.87 3.82 23.03
CA THR A 192 -16.93 2.55 22.31
C THR A 192 -16.61 2.69 20.83
N ALA A 193 -17.11 3.74 20.17
CA ALA A 193 -16.85 3.97 18.75
C ALA A 193 -15.38 4.30 18.50
N ASN A 194 -14.75 5.12 19.36
CA ASN A 194 -13.32 5.44 19.27
C ASN A 194 -12.44 4.21 19.49
N VAL A 195 -12.78 3.36 20.47
CA VAL A 195 -12.04 2.12 20.75
C VAL A 195 -12.16 1.13 19.57
N VAL A 196 -13.36 0.92 19.04
CA VAL A 196 -13.58 0.02 17.91
C VAL A 196 -12.86 0.52 16.66
N LEU A 197 -13.00 1.81 16.33
CA LEU A 197 -12.36 2.41 15.17
C LEU A 197 -10.83 2.36 15.29
N GLY A 198 -10.29 2.71 16.47
CA GLY A 198 -8.86 2.62 16.76
C GLY A 198 -8.32 1.19 16.66
N GLY A 199 -9.10 0.20 17.12
CA GLY A 199 -8.77 -1.23 16.99
C GLY A 199 -8.76 -1.70 15.53
N VAL A 200 -9.75 -1.31 14.72
CA VAL A 200 -9.79 -1.61 13.28
C VAL A 200 -8.60 -1.00 12.55
N VAL A 201 -8.30 0.27 12.85
CA VAL A 201 -7.14 0.99 12.30
C VAL A 201 -5.83 0.28 12.65
N ALA A 202 -5.65 -0.11 13.92
CA ALA A 202 -4.47 -0.83 14.37
C ALA A 202 -4.33 -2.20 13.69
N LEU A 203 -5.43 -2.93 13.51
CA LEU A 203 -5.44 -4.21 12.80
C LEU A 203 -5.02 -4.06 11.33
N VAL A 204 -5.57 -3.06 10.63
CA VAL A 204 -5.20 -2.77 9.23
C VAL A 204 -3.73 -2.39 9.12
N MET A 205 -3.21 -1.54 10.02
CA MET A 205 -1.79 -1.21 10.08
C MET A 205 -0.92 -2.44 10.30
N LEU A 206 -1.34 -3.33 11.21
CA LEU A 206 -0.59 -4.54 11.52
C LEU A 206 -0.50 -5.46 10.30
N ILE A 207 -1.61 -5.67 9.59
CA ILE A 207 -1.65 -6.46 8.36
C ILE A 207 -0.74 -5.85 7.28
N LEU A 208 -0.82 -4.53 7.09
CA LEU A 208 0.03 -3.82 6.12
C LEU A 208 1.52 -3.94 6.48
N GLY A 209 1.87 -3.72 7.74
CA GLY A 209 3.24 -3.81 8.24
C GLY A 209 3.82 -5.20 8.07
N ILE A 210 3.07 -6.26 8.42
CA ILE A 210 3.53 -7.65 8.22
C ILE A 210 3.71 -7.97 6.72
N ASN A 211 2.81 -7.47 5.86
CA ASN A 211 2.96 -7.64 4.41
C ASN A 211 4.20 -6.92 3.85
N LEU A 212 4.58 -5.76 4.39
CA LEU A 212 5.81 -5.06 4.02
C LEU A 212 7.08 -5.81 4.43
N LEU A 213 7.04 -6.65 5.47
CA LEU A 213 8.19 -7.47 5.88
C LEU A 213 8.50 -8.60 4.89
N ASP A 214 7.52 -9.04 4.09
CA ASP A 214 7.62 -10.12 3.07
C ASP A 214 8.25 -11.44 3.59
N ILE A 215 8.12 -11.72 4.90
CA ILE A 215 8.69 -12.93 5.56
C ILE A 215 7.74 -14.12 5.41
N PHE A 216 6.44 -13.89 5.58
CA PHE A 216 5.44 -14.96 5.69
C PHE A 216 4.54 -14.98 4.45
N HIS A 217 4.66 -16.02 3.62
CA HIS A 217 3.78 -16.19 2.46
C HIS A 217 2.29 -16.35 2.84
N PHE A 218 1.99 -16.71 4.09
CA PHE A 218 0.62 -16.84 4.59
C PHE A 218 -0.13 -15.50 4.62
N THR A 219 0.52 -14.37 4.89
CA THR A 219 -0.15 -13.06 4.91
C THR A 219 -0.51 -12.53 3.52
N LYS A 220 0.09 -13.06 2.45
CA LYS A 220 -0.37 -12.81 1.06
C LYS A 220 -1.78 -13.38 0.80
N ARG A 221 -2.23 -14.40 1.55
CA ARG A 221 -3.62 -14.88 1.51
C ARG A 221 -4.59 -14.00 2.28
N LEU A 222 -4.07 -13.20 3.22
CA LEU A 222 -4.84 -12.25 4.04
C LEU A 222 -4.87 -10.84 3.41
N GLN A 223 -4.60 -10.73 2.12
CA GLN A 223 -4.91 -9.49 1.39
C GLN A 223 -6.43 -9.44 1.22
N LEU A 224 -7.06 -8.33 1.65
CA LEU A 224 -8.45 -8.02 1.31
C LEU A 224 -8.55 -7.95 -0.21
N THR A 225 -8.83 -9.09 -0.81
CA THR A 225 -8.99 -9.23 -2.26
C THR A 225 -10.42 -8.83 -2.57
N LEU A 226 -10.56 -7.88 -3.49
CA LEU A 226 -11.88 -7.44 -3.94
C LEU A 226 -12.68 -8.65 -4.46
N PRO A 227 -13.96 -8.78 -4.07
CA PRO A 227 -14.80 -9.88 -4.54
C PRO A 227 -14.82 -9.95 -6.07
N ALA A 228 -14.93 -11.17 -6.63
CA ALA A 228 -14.77 -11.44 -8.06
C ALA A 228 -15.67 -10.59 -8.98
N ARG A 229 -16.83 -10.13 -8.49
CA ARG A 229 -17.73 -9.24 -9.24
C ARG A 229 -17.20 -7.83 -9.39
N PHE A 230 -16.60 -7.27 -8.34
CA PHE A 230 -15.96 -5.95 -8.36
C PHE A 230 -14.64 -5.98 -9.12
N SER A 231 -13.86 -7.06 -8.95
CA SER A 231 -12.62 -7.26 -9.71
C SER A 231 -12.88 -7.31 -11.22
N LYS A 232 -13.92 -8.01 -11.70
CA LYS A 232 -14.25 -8.03 -13.14
C LYS A 232 -14.70 -6.67 -13.68
N HIS A 233 -15.45 -5.88 -12.91
CA HIS A 233 -15.86 -4.54 -13.33
C HIS A 233 -14.69 -3.54 -13.35
N ILE A 234 -13.82 -3.60 -12.34
CA ILE A 234 -12.63 -2.75 -12.27
C ILE A 234 -11.64 -3.13 -13.37
N VAL A 235 -11.37 -4.42 -13.62
CA VAL A 235 -10.45 -4.85 -14.68
C VAL A 235 -10.98 -4.53 -16.08
N ARG A 236 -12.29 -4.69 -16.31
CA ARG A 236 -12.93 -4.40 -17.61
C ARG A 236 -13.07 -2.89 -17.87
N GLY A 237 -13.20 -2.06 -16.82
CA GLY A 237 -13.13 -0.59 -16.90
C GLY A 237 -11.70 -0.05 -16.97
N SER A 238 -10.74 -0.68 -16.29
CA SER A 238 -9.31 -0.31 -16.29
C SER A 238 -8.59 -0.63 -17.60
N ARG A 239 -9.22 -1.35 -18.54
CA ARG A 239 -8.70 -1.48 -19.91
C ARG A 239 -8.70 -0.16 -20.68
N HIS A 240 -9.47 0.84 -20.26
CA HIS A 240 -9.52 2.16 -20.91
C HIS A 240 -8.95 3.30 -20.04
N ASP A 241 -8.96 3.20 -18.70
CA ASP A 241 -8.48 4.26 -17.82
C ASP A 241 -7.18 3.92 -17.09
N HIS A 242 -6.04 3.99 -17.79
CA HIS A 242 -4.70 3.93 -17.20
C HIS A 242 -4.42 5.08 -16.20
N TYR A 243 -5.33 6.07 -16.13
CA TYR A 243 -5.20 7.31 -15.36
C TYR A 243 -6.05 7.36 -14.09
N LEU A 244 -7.08 6.52 -13.98
CA LEU A 244 -8.00 6.56 -12.83
C LEU A 244 -7.41 5.88 -11.58
N ALA A 245 -6.65 4.80 -11.77
CA ALA A 245 -6.05 4.07 -10.65
C ALA A 245 -5.08 4.94 -9.82
N PRO A 246 -4.11 5.68 -10.40
CA PRO A 246 -3.24 6.57 -9.63
C PRO A 246 -4.02 7.65 -8.87
N LEU A 247 -5.04 8.25 -9.49
CA LEU A 247 -5.91 9.25 -8.89
C LEU A 247 -6.63 8.70 -7.64
N LEU A 248 -7.29 7.54 -7.77
CA LEU A 248 -8.01 6.90 -6.68
C LEU A 248 -7.08 6.45 -5.56
N VAL A 249 -5.89 5.96 -5.89
CA VAL A 249 -4.86 5.62 -4.91
C VAL A 249 -4.40 6.87 -4.15
N GLY A 250 -4.25 8.00 -4.84
CA GLY A 250 -3.98 9.31 -4.25
C GLY A 250 -5.06 9.74 -3.24
N ILE A 251 -6.34 9.67 -3.62
CA ILE A 251 -7.48 9.94 -2.74
C ILE A 251 -7.46 9.00 -1.52
N GLY A 252 -7.22 7.71 -1.78
CA GLY A 252 -7.16 6.65 -0.77
C GLY A 252 -6.09 6.89 0.30
N THR A 253 -5.06 7.69 0.02
CA THR A 253 -4.04 8.03 1.02
C THR A 253 -4.59 8.77 2.23
N PHE A 254 -5.78 9.38 2.13
CA PHE A 254 -6.47 9.98 3.28
C PHE A 254 -6.82 8.93 4.34
N PHE A 255 -7.21 7.73 3.92
CA PHE A 255 -7.58 6.65 4.83
C PHE A 255 -6.38 5.84 5.32
N LEU A 256 -5.16 6.20 4.92
CA LEU A 256 -3.99 5.50 5.37
C LEU A 256 -3.74 5.81 6.85
N PRO A 257 -3.57 4.77 7.67
CA PRO A 257 -3.41 4.94 9.09
C PRO A 257 -1.98 5.40 9.42
N CYS A 258 -1.73 6.71 9.30
CA CYS A 258 -0.50 7.37 9.77
C CYS A 258 -0.82 8.31 10.93
N GLY A 259 -0.05 8.26 12.02
CA GLY A 259 -0.30 9.07 13.22
C GLY A 259 -0.47 10.57 12.94
N PHE A 260 0.41 11.16 12.11
CA PHE A 260 0.29 12.57 11.72
C PHE A 260 -0.99 12.89 10.94
N THR A 261 -1.40 12.00 10.03
CA THR A 261 -2.64 12.16 9.26
C THR A 261 -3.86 12.02 10.17
N GLN A 262 -3.85 11.07 11.10
CA GLN A 262 -4.91 10.90 12.10
C GLN A 262 -5.03 12.11 13.03
N SER A 263 -3.92 12.66 13.51
CA SER A 263 -3.93 13.88 14.32
C SER A 263 -4.54 15.06 13.57
N MET A 264 -4.17 15.25 12.30
CA MET A 264 -4.74 16.32 11.47
C MET A 264 -6.21 16.05 11.11
N GLN A 265 -6.63 14.81 10.94
CA GLN A 265 -8.03 14.44 10.73
C GLN A 265 -8.89 14.69 11.97
N LEU A 266 -8.36 14.38 13.16
CA LEU A 266 -9.01 14.71 14.43
C LEU A 266 -9.09 16.22 14.64
N TYR A 267 -8.04 16.97 14.30
CA TYR A 267 -8.10 18.43 14.33
C TYR A 267 -9.10 18.98 13.30
N ALA A 268 -9.12 18.44 12.08
CA ALA A 268 -10.11 18.81 11.07
C ALA A 268 -11.53 18.57 11.59
N LEU A 269 -11.79 17.41 12.21
CA LEU A 269 -13.05 17.10 12.89
C LEU A 269 -13.37 18.12 13.98
N SER A 270 -12.39 18.54 14.79
CA SER A 270 -12.64 19.54 15.85
C SER A 270 -12.93 20.96 15.32
N THR A 271 -12.67 21.25 14.05
CA THR A 271 -12.99 22.58 13.46
C THR A 271 -14.49 22.83 13.27
N GLY A 272 -15.31 21.78 13.15
CA GLY A 272 -16.75 21.90 12.92
C GLY A 272 -17.16 22.59 11.61
N SER A 273 -16.22 22.84 10.69
CA SER A 273 -16.44 23.59 9.45
C SER A 273 -15.83 22.89 8.24
N PHE A 274 -16.58 22.84 7.12
CA PHE A 274 -16.08 22.28 5.86
C PHE A 274 -14.79 22.97 5.44
N MET A 275 -14.79 24.30 5.41
CA MET A 275 -13.71 25.06 4.82
C MET A 275 -12.45 24.96 5.68
N GLN A 276 -12.58 25.02 7.00
CA GLN A 276 -11.44 24.89 7.90
C GLN A 276 -10.84 23.48 7.85
N GLY A 277 -11.67 22.43 7.88
CA GLY A 277 -11.22 21.04 7.73
C GLY A 277 -10.55 20.78 6.37
N ALA A 278 -11.15 21.27 5.28
CA ALA A 278 -10.63 21.14 3.92
C ALA A 278 -9.27 21.80 3.77
N LEU A 279 -9.16 23.08 4.14
CA LEU A 279 -7.91 23.84 4.02
C LEU A 279 -6.82 23.25 4.91
N THR A 280 -7.14 22.84 6.13
CA THR A 280 -6.15 22.24 7.04
C THR A 280 -5.57 20.96 6.44
N MET A 281 -6.41 20.06 5.94
CA MET A 281 -5.97 18.80 5.35
C MET A 281 -5.24 19.01 4.02
N THR A 282 -5.66 19.96 3.19
CA THR A 282 -4.94 20.31 1.97
C THR A 282 -3.57 20.92 2.27
N VAL A 283 -3.45 21.83 3.23
CA VAL A 283 -2.17 22.43 3.60
C VAL A 283 -1.23 21.38 4.23
N PHE A 284 -1.75 20.46 5.03
CA PHE A 284 -1.00 19.29 5.48
C PHE A 284 -0.49 18.44 4.30
N ALA A 285 -1.36 18.13 3.33
CA ALA A 285 -0.98 17.36 2.15
C ALA A 285 0.07 18.10 1.30
N LEU A 286 -0.04 19.42 1.16
CA LEU A 286 0.97 20.27 0.52
C LEU A 286 2.30 20.24 1.28
N GLY A 287 2.28 20.20 2.61
CA GLY A 287 3.51 20.01 3.41
C GLY A 287 4.22 18.70 3.09
N THR A 288 3.48 17.65 2.76
CA THR A 288 4.08 16.36 2.37
C THR A 288 4.51 16.29 0.90
N PHE A 289 4.06 17.23 0.07
CA PHE A 289 4.27 17.21 -1.37
C PHE A 289 5.75 17.31 -1.78
N PRO A 290 6.60 18.19 -1.21
CA PRO A 290 8.00 18.33 -1.65
C PRO A 290 8.80 17.03 -1.65
N VAL A 291 8.74 16.27 -0.55
CA VAL A 291 9.48 15.00 -0.41
C VAL A 291 8.91 13.93 -1.33
N LEU A 292 7.58 13.84 -1.44
CA LEU A 292 6.96 12.82 -2.26
C LEU A 292 7.06 13.14 -3.75
N ALA A 293 7.01 14.40 -4.14
CA ALA A 293 7.30 14.85 -5.50
C ALA A 293 8.74 14.53 -5.88
N LEU A 294 9.70 14.72 -4.96
CA LEU A 294 11.09 14.31 -5.18
C LEU A 294 11.21 12.79 -5.41
N LEU A 295 10.44 11.97 -4.68
CA LEU A 295 10.40 10.52 -4.92
C LEU A 295 9.63 10.11 -6.18
N SER A 296 8.63 10.90 -6.58
CA SER A 296 7.75 10.60 -7.72
C SER A 296 8.37 10.98 -9.05
N PHE A 297 8.99 12.16 -9.10
CA PHE A 297 9.53 12.80 -10.30
C PHE A 297 11.06 12.86 -10.31
N GLY A 298 11.72 12.58 -9.19
CA GLY A 298 13.17 12.53 -9.13
C GLY A 298 13.73 11.27 -9.78
N THR A 299 14.96 11.38 -10.29
CA THR A 299 15.76 10.27 -10.84
C THR A 299 16.30 9.31 -9.77
N LEU A 300 15.78 9.37 -8.54
CA LEU A 300 16.15 8.47 -7.44
C LEU A 300 15.66 7.06 -7.77
N ASN A 301 16.50 6.32 -8.49
CA ASN A 301 16.23 4.97 -8.99
C ASN A 301 16.34 3.91 -7.86
N ILE A 302 15.66 4.18 -6.74
CA ILE A 302 15.63 3.33 -5.53
C ILE A 302 15.02 1.96 -5.86
N ALA A 303 14.11 1.92 -6.84
CA ALA A 303 13.46 0.71 -7.31
C ALA A 303 14.43 -0.38 -7.83
N HIS A 304 15.62 0.01 -8.31
CA HIS A 304 16.64 -0.90 -8.87
C HIS A 304 17.88 -1.08 -7.97
N LYS A 305 17.93 -0.45 -6.78
CA LYS A 305 19.06 -0.59 -5.85
C LYS A 305 18.91 -1.83 -4.95
N PRO A 306 20.02 -2.46 -4.52
CA PRO A 306 20.01 -3.62 -3.62
C PRO A 306 19.40 -3.33 -2.23
N TRP A 307 19.16 -2.05 -1.92
CA TRP A 307 18.65 -1.58 -0.62
C TRP A 307 17.11 -1.63 -0.52
N LYS A 308 16.42 -1.99 -1.60
CA LYS A 308 14.94 -2.09 -1.64
C LYS A 308 14.41 -2.99 -0.52
N GLY A 309 15.01 -4.17 -0.33
CA GLY A 309 14.59 -5.14 0.69
C GLY A 309 14.74 -4.58 2.12
N ILE A 310 15.84 -3.87 2.38
CA ILE A 310 16.11 -3.20 3.65
C ILE A 310 15.07 -2.09 3.91
N PHE A 311 14.77 -1.26 2.92
CA PHE A 311 13.77 -0.19 3.03
C PHE A 311 12.39 -0.72 3.42
N PHE A 312 11.88 -1.74 2.71
CA PHE A 312 10.57 -2.32 3.00
C PHE A 312 10.51 -3.00 4.37
N LYS A 313 11.61 -3.59 4.85
CA LYS A 313 11.70 -4.16 6.20
C LYS A 313 11.71 -3.10 7.28
N ILE A 314 12.47 -2.01 7.11
CA ILE A 314 12.43 -0.86 8.02
C ILE A 314 11.00 -0.30 8.09
N ALA A 315 10.39 -0.05 6.93
CA ALA A 315 9.00 0.40 6.81
C ALA A 315 8.04 -0.55 7.54
N GLY A 316 8.12 -1.85 7.31
CA GLY A 316 7.27 -2.86 7.94
C GLY A 316 7.44 -2.89 9.47
N ILE A 317 8.67 -2.86 9.99
CA ILE A 317 8.94 -2.85 11.45
C ILE A 317 8.33 -1.60 12.09
N ILE A 318 8.55 -0.41 11.49
CA ILE A 318 8.00 0.85 12.00
C ILE A 318 6.47 0.83 11.99
N VAL A 319 5.85 0.38 10.90
CA VAL A 319 4.39 0.31 10.79
C VAL A 319 3.79 -0.66 11.81
N ILE A 320 4.43 -1.82 12.03
CA ILE A 320 4.00 -2.77 13.08
C ILE A 320 4.14 -2.13 14.46
N ALA A 321 5.25 -1.45 14.76
CA ALA A 321 5.44 -0.78 16.05
C ALA A 321 4.35 0.27 16.30
N LEU A 322 3.99 1.07 15.28
CA LEU A 322 2.91 2.04 15.36
C LEU A 322 1.52 1.39 15.47
N ALA A 323 1.31 0.25 14.79
CA ALA A 323 0.08 -0.53 14.92
C ALA A 323 -0.13 -1.00 16.36
N LEU A 324 0.92 -1.55 16.98
CA LEU A 324 0.91 -2.01 18.36
C LEU A 324 0.72 -0.83 19.33
N LEU A 325 1.34 0.31 19.07
CA LEU A 325 1.15 1.53 19.85
C LEU A 325 -0.31 2.02 19.79
N ASN A 326 -0.90 2.08 18.60
CA ASN A 326 -2.31 2.47 18.42
C ASN A 326 -3.27 1.49 19.09
N LEU A 327 -2.98 0.18 18.99
CA LEU A 327 -3.75 -0.85 19.69
C LEU A 327 -3.66 -0.67 21.21
N ALA A 328 -2.46 -0.46 21.74
CA ALA A 328 -2.26 -0.21 23.17
C ALA A 328 -2.99 1.06 23.63
N ASN A 329 -2.97 2.13 22.85
CA ASN A 329 -3.72 3.35 23.14
C ASN A 329 -5.23 3.08 23.16
N ALA A 330 -5.77 2.35 22.17
CA ALA A 330 -7.19 1.99 22.15
C ALA A 330 -7.60 1.14 23.37
N LEU A 331 -6.76 0.17 23.77
CA LEU A 331 -6.98 -0.65 24.97
C LEU A 331 -6.88 0.15 26.27
N ALA A 332 -5.97 1.13 26.33
CA ALA A 332 -5.84 2.03 27.47
C ALA A 332 -7.05 2.95 27.59
N THR A 333 -7.53 3.51 26.47
CA THR A 333 -8.77 4.29 26.42
C THR A 333 -10.00 3.45 26.83
N ALA A 334 -9.99 2.13 26.59
CA ALA A 334 -11.02 1.22 27.06
C ALA A 334 -10.90 0.83 28.55
N GLY A 335 -9.85 1.26 29.25
CA GLY A 335 -9.59 0.93 30.65
C GLY A 335 -9.08 -0.50 30.89
N ILE A 336 -8.65 -1.21 29.85
CA ILE A 336 -8.18 -2.61 29.96
C ILE A 336 -6.72 -2.68 30.44
N ILE A 337 -5.89 -1.73 30.00
CA ILE A 337 -4.48 -1.62 30.39
C ILE A 337 -4.15 -0.19 30.83
N ASN A 338 -3.07 -0.04 31.59
CA ASN A 338 -2.53 1.30 31.87
C ASN A 338 -1.91 1.90 30.59
N PRO A 339 -2.04 3.22 30.37
CA PRO A 339 -1.39 3.88 29.24
C PRO A 339 0.12 3.66 29.32
N LEU A 340 0.70 3.12 28.24
CA LEU A 340 2.14 2.86 28.14
C LEU A 340 2.96 4.16 28.15
N PHE A 341 2.33 5.26 27.73
CA PHE A 341 2.89 6.60 27.74
C PHE A 341 1.85 7.53 28.36
N ASN A 342 2.25 8.28 29.40
CA ASN A 342 1.44 9.37 29.92
C ASN A 342 1.52 10.51 28.90
N PHE A 343 0.44 10.74 28.17
CA PHE A 343 0.26 11.93 27.35
C PHE A 343 -0.49 12.98 28.16
#